data_AF-X0Y862-F1
#
_entry.id   AF-X0Y862-F1
#
_cell.length_a   1.000
_cell.length_b   1.000
_cell.length_c   1.000
_cell.angle_alpha   90.00
_cell.angle_beta   90.00
_cell.angle_gamma   90.00
#
_symmetry.space_group_name_H-M   'P 1'
#
loop_
_entity.id
_entity.type
_entity.pdbx_description
1 polymer ?
#
loop_
_entity_poly.entity_id
_entity_poly.type
_entity_poly.pdbx_seq_one_letter_code
_entity_poly.pdbx_strand_id
1 'polypeptide(L)'
;AEGRQEAEISPDAAICADCLAELTSLTDRRFGYPFINCTNCGPRYSIIRSVPYDRPNTTMSAFTMCPACRAEYDDPADRRFHAQPNACPVCGPRVWMVDRTGEPTGGDGIEQCKAMLADGKIVAIKGLGGFHLACRADSDDAVARLRDSKSRQAKPFALMAASLAAAEAIVEVDELSAQALTGPAKPIVLLPKRPDAPVSRHVAPGLW
;
A
#
# COMPACT_ATOMS: atom_id res chain seq x y z
N ALA A 1 33.18 15.98 -20.97
CA ALA A 1 31.74 16.30 -20.98
C ALA A 1 31.01 15.01 -20.68
N GLU A 2 30.70 14.76 -19.41
CA GLU A 2 30.00 13.52 -19.01
C GLU A 2 28.56 13.60 -19.51
N GLY A 3 28.19 12.61 -20.33
CA GLY A 3 26.88 12.54 -20.95
C GLY A 3 25.80 12.48 -19.88
N ARG A 4 24.86 13.43 -19.94
CA ARG A 4 23.67 13.46 -19.11
C ARG A 4 22.84 12.22 -19.49
N GLN A 5 22.90 11.15 -18.69
CA GLN A 5 22.05 9.99 -18.90
C GLN A 5 20.63 10.34 -18.50
N GLU A 6 19.79 10.60 -19.51
CA GLU A 6 18.34 10.62 -19.35
C GLU A 6 17.87 9.18 -19.21
N ALA A 7 17.28 8.84 -18.06
CA ALA A 7 16.69 7.54 -17.82
C ALA A 7 15.21 7.75 -17.45
N GLU A 8 14.31 7.12 -18.21
CA GLU A 8 12.90 7.11 -17.89
C GLU A 8 12.65 6.27 -16.64
N ILE A 9 12.22 6.92 -15.56
CA ILE A 9 11.87 6.25 -14.32
C ILE A 9 10.38 5.95 -14.34
N SER A 10 10.02 4.66 -14.31
CA SER A 10 8.63 4.24 -14.23
C SER A 10 7.99 4.70 -12.90
N PRO A 11 6.69 5.05 -12.91
CA PRO A 11 5.95 5.33 -11.68
C PRO A 11 5.81 4.08 -10.81
N ASP A 12 5.46 4.27 -9.54
CA ASP A 12 5.06 3.17 -8.67
C ASP A 12 3.78 2.50 -9.20
N ALA A 13 3.68 1.18 -9.05
CA ALA A 13 2.52 0.41 -9.48
C ALA A 13 1.96 -0.47 -8.36
N ALA A 14 0.64 -0.57 -8.28
CA ALA A 14 -0.04 -1.48 -7.37
C ALA A 14 0.29 -2.95 -7.65
N ILE A 15 0.11 -3.81 -6.65
CA ILE A 15 0.33 -5.26 -6.75
C ILE A 15 -0.45 -5.84 -7.94
N CYS A 16 0.22 -6.63 -8.79
CA CYS A 16 -0.44 -7.32 -9.89
C CYS A 16 -1.21 -8.56 -9.39
N ALA A 17 -2.10 -9.09 -10.24
CA ALA A 17 -2.91 -10.27 -9.91
C ALA A 17 -2.05 -11.50 -9.53
N ASP A 18 -0.92 -11.71 -10.22
CA ASP A 18 -0.01 -12.82 -9.93
C ASP A 18 0.59 -12.73 -8.51
N CYS A 19 1.14 -11.57 -8.16
CA CYS A 19 1.70 -11.36 -6.82
C CYS A 19 0.60 -11.41 -5.75
N LEU A 20 -0.62 -10.97 -6.05
CA LEU A 20 -1.74 -11.09 -5.13
C LEU A 20 -2.13 -12.57 -4.89
N ALA A 21 -2.09 -13.41 -5.93
CA ALA A 21 -2.32 -14.85 -5.81
C ALA A 21 -1.24 -15.52 -4.94
N GLU A 22 0.04 -15.19 -5.15
CA GLU A 22 1.14 -15.68 -4.32
C GLU A 22 1.02 -15.20 -2.86
N LEU A 23 0.68 -13.92 -2.64
CA LEU A 23 0.50 -13.33 -1.31
C LEU A 23 -0.55 -14.08 -0.47
N THR A 24 -1.58 -14.60 -1.12
CA THR A 24 -2.74 -15.25 -0.47
C THR A 24 -2.65 -16.78 -0.49
N SER A 25 -1.64 -17.36 -1.15
CA SER A 25 -1.45 -18.81 -1.25
C SER A 25 -0.67 -19.35 -0.05
N LEU A 26 -1.28 -20.23 0.74
CA LEU A 26 -0.65 -20.89 1.91
C LEU A 26 0.58 -21.72 1.57
N THR A 27 0.74 -22.12 0.31
CA THR A 27 1.89 -22.92 -0.16
C THR A 27 3.01 -22.07 -0.74
N ASP A 28 2.78 -20.78 -0.98
CA ASP A 28 3.81 -19.89 -1.50
C ASP A 28 4.76 -19.43 -0.38
N ARG A 29 6.05 -19.36 -0.68
CA ARG A 29 7.08 -18.88 0.26
C ARG A 29 6.91 -17.40 0.68
N ARG A 30 6.08 -16.65 -0.05
CA ARG A 30 5.70 -15.26 0.21
C ARG A 30 4.28 -15.13 0.74
N PHE A 31 3.65 -16.20 1.21
CA PHE A 31 2.36 -16.13 1.90
C PHE A 31 2.40 -15.05 3.00
N GLY A 32 1.46 -14.11 2.93
CA GLY A 32 1.35 -13.00 3.88
C GLY A 32 2.50 -11.97 3.85
N TYR A 33 3.44 -12.04 2.89
CA TYR A 33 4.59 -11.15 2.86
C TYR A 33 4.25 -9.73 2.34
N PRO A 34 4.31 -8.67 3.17
CA PRO A 34 3.71 -7.37 2.84
C PRO A 34 4.44 -6.57 1.74
N PHE A 35 5.65 -6.97 1.39
CA PHE A 35 6.50 -6.26 0.42
C PHE A 35 6.70 -7.08 -0.86
N ILE A 36 5.81 -8.03 -1.14
CA ILE A 36 5.82 -8.81 -2.38
C ILE A 36 5.71 -7.88 -3.61
N ASN A 37 6.53 -8.17 -4.61
CA ASN A 37 6.50 -7.51 -5.92
C ASN A 37 7.11 -8.45 -6.98
N CYS A 38 7.02 -8.01 -8.24
CA CYS A 38 7.71 -8.58 -9.40
C CYS A 38 8.15 -7.45 -10.35
N THR A 39 8.65 -7.79 -11.53
CA THR A 39 9.04 -6.81 -12.56
C THR A 39 7.87 -5.94 -13.05
N ASN A 40 6.64 -6.44 -12.95
CA ASN A 40 5.43 -5.77 -13.44
C ASN A 40 4.70 -4.91 -12.39
N CYS A 41 5.12 -4.94 -11.12
CA CYS A 41 4.44 -4.20 -10.05
C CYS A 41 5.36 -3.74 -8.91
N GLY A 42 4.80 -3.01 -7.95
CA GLY A 42 5.46 -2.56 -6.75
C GLY A 42 6.16 -1.20 -6.91
N PRO A 43 6.94 -0.79 -5.91
CA PRO A 43 7.59 0.51 -5.92
C PRO A 43 8.67 0.61 -7.00
N ARG A 44 8.78 1.79 -7.60
CA ARG A 44 9.78 2.20 -8.58
C ARG A 44 10.31 3.57 -8.17
N TYR A 45 9.69 4.64 -8.66
CA TYR A 45 10.08 6.01 -8.36
C TYR A 45 10.34 6.26 -6.86
N SER A 46 9.44 5.77 -5.98
CA SER A 46 9.54 5.98 -4.53
C SER A 46 10.78 5.37 -3.84
N ILE A 47 11.47 4.41 -4.49
CA ILE A 47 12.61 3.70 -3.89
C ILE A 47 13.93 3.93 -4.62
N ILE A 48 13.92 4.59 -5.77
CA ILE A 48 15.12 4.89 -6.55
C ILE A 48 15.86 6.07 -5.90
N ARG A 49 17.16 5.90 -5.66
CA ARG A 49 18.06 6.94 -5.14
C ARG A 49 18.83 7.63 -6.26
N SER A 50 19.23 6.87 -7.28
CA SER A 50 20.00 7.35 -8.43
C SER A 50 19.78 6.45 -9.65
N VAL A 51 20.22 6.92 -10.82
CA VAL A 51 20.22 6.16 -12.07
C VAL A 51 21.65 5.69 -12.38
N PRO A 52 21.85 4.51 -13.03
CA PRO A 52 20.85 3.61 -13.62
C PRO A 52 20.01 2.85 -12.58
N TYR A 53 18.82 2.40 -13.00
CA TYR A 53 17.92 1.60 -12.16
C TYR A 53 18.49 0.20 -11.91
N ASP A 54 19.17 0.07 -10.78
CA ASP A 54 19.77 -1.16 -10.29
C ASP A 54 19.67 -1.18 -8.76
N ARG A 55 19.61 -2.36 -8.15
CA ARG A 55 19.36 -2.53 -6.71
C ARG A 55 20.29 -1.68 -5.83
N PRO A 56 21.62 -1.57 -6.08
CA PRO A 56 22.51 -0.73 -5.28
C PRO A 56 22.08 0.76 -5.25
N ASN A 57 21.43 1.22 -6.31
CA ASN A 57 20.93 2.59 -6.47
C ASN A 57 19.49 2.76 -5.97
N THR A 58 18.99 1.83 -5.14
CA THR A 58 17.67 1.90 -4.52
C THR A 58 17.75 1.81 -2.99
N THR A 59 16.62 2.07 -2.32
CA THR A 59 16.49 1.80 -0.87
C THR A 59 16.61 0.31 -0.52
N MET A 60 16.46 -0.58 -1.51
CA MET A 60 16.59 -2.03 -1.33
C MET A 60 18.05 -2.51 -1.26
N SER A 61 19.03 -1.63 -1.50
CA SER A 61 20.46 -1.88 -1.31
C SER A 61 20.84 -2.34 0.11
N ALA A 62 20.07 -1.94 1.13
CA ALA A 62 20.28 -2.36 2.52
C ALA A 62 19.88 -3.83 2.79
N PHE A 63 19.20 -4.49 1.85
CA PHE A 63 18.66 -5.84 2.01
C PHE A 63 19.38 -6.79 1.04
N THR A 64 20.29 -7.62 1.55
CA THR A 64 21.01 -8.59 0.71
C THR A 64 20.08 -9.75 0.36
N MET A 65 19.91 -10.09 -0.92
CA MET A 65 19.04 -11.18 -1.35
C MET A 65 19.51 -12.53 -0.77
N CYS A 66 18.58 -13.33 -0.26
CA CYS A 66 18.88 -14.73 0.09
C CYS A 66 19.05 -15.58 -1.19
N PRO A 67 19.62 -16.80 -1.09
CA PRO A 67 19.86 -17.65 -2.26
C PRO A 67 18.60 -17.90 -3.13
N ALA A 68 17.43 -18.09 -2.51
CA ALA A 68 16.18 -18.30 -3.24
C ALA A 68 15.74 -17.06 -4.03
N CYS A 69 15.83 -15.85 -3.44
CA CYS A 69 15.53 -14.62 -4.18
C CYS A 69 16.56 -14.33 -5.27
N ARG A 70 17.83 -14.70 -5.05
CA ARG A 70 18.89 -14.54 -6.04
C ARG A 70 18.67 -15.46 -7.25
N ALA A 71 18.28 -16.71 -7.02
CA ALA A 71 17.96 -17.65 -8.08
C ALA A 71 16.83 -17.13 -8.99
N GLU A 72 15.72 -16.65 -8.41
CA GLU A 72 14.63 -16.03 -9.18
C GLU A 72 15.07 -14.74 -9.89
N TYR A 73 15.99 -13.97 -9.30
CA TYR A 73 16.48 -12.72 -9.89
C TYR A 73 17.37 -12.97 -11.11
N ASP A 74 18.14 -14.05 -11.11
CA ASP A 74 19.08 -14.42 -12.18
C ASP A 74 18.44 -15.30 -13.27
N ASP A 75 17.28 -15.92 -13.01
CA ASP A 75 16.60 -16.81 -13.95
C ASP A 75 15.70 -16.05 -14.93
N PRO A 76 16.02 -15.99 -16.25
CA PRO A 76 15.20 -15.31 -17.24
C PRO A 76 13.78 -15.88 -17.43
N ALA A 77 13.53 -17.11 -16.97
CA ALA A 77 12.21 -17.72 -17.00
C ALA A 77 11.33 -17.33 -15.80
N ASP A 78 11.91 -16.74 -14.74
CA ASP A 78 11.16 -16.30 -13.57
C ASP A 78 10.58 -14.89 -13.77
N ARG A 79 9.36 -14.67 -13.29
CA ARG A 79 8.70 -13.34 -13.33
C ARG A 79 9.44 -12.27 -12.51
N ARG A 80 10.40 -12.66 -11.68
CA ARG A 80 11.26 -11.80 -10.87
C ARG A 80 12.66 -11.64 -11.44
N PHE A 81 12.90 -12.11 -12.66
CA PHE A 81 14.13 -11.82 -13.39
C PHE A 81 14.42 -10.33 -13.40
N HIS A 82 15.56 -9.90 -12.85
CA HIS A 82 15.93 -8.49 -12.71
C HIS A 82 14.91 -7.59 -11.97
N ALA A 83 14.04 -8.15 -11.13
CA ALA A 83 13.20 -7.37 -10.22
C ALA A 83 14.06 -6.75 -9.12
N GLN A 84 14.50 -5.50 -9.33
CA GLN A 84 15.38 -4.79 -8.39
C GLN A 84 14.90 -4.78 -6.94
N PRO A 85 13.59 -4.64 -6.63
CA PRO A 85 13.09 -4.71 -5.27
C PRO A 85 12.69 -6.13 -4.82
N ASN A 86 13.14 -7.19 -5.49
CA ASN A 86 12.84 -8.57 -5.08
C ASN A 86 13.29 -8.83 -3.64
N ALA A 87 12.40 -9.44 -2.87
CA ALA A 87 12.59 -9.79 -1.48
C ALA A 87 11.60 -10.88 -1.04
N CYS A 88 11.83 -11.42 0.15
CA CYS A 88 10.96 -12.38 0.82
C CYS A 88 11.06 -12.21 2.35
N PRO A 89 10.27 -12.94 3.16
CA PRO A 89 10.32 -12.84 4.62
C PRO A 89 11.71 -13.09 5.26
N VAL A 90 12.63 -13.76 4.55
CA VAL A 90 13.99 -14.05 5.04
C VAL A 90 14.92 -12.84 4.89
N CYS A 91 14.95 -12.23 3.70
CA CYS A 91 15.95 -11.22 3.34
C CYS A 91 15.42 -9.79 3.22
N GLY A 92 14.10 -9.62 3.29
CA GLY A 92 13.45 -8.35 3.02
C GLY A 92 13.12 -7.51 4.24
N PRO A 93 12.53 -6.33 4.02
CA PRO A 93 11.94 -5.52 5.09
C PRO A 93 10.84 -6.27 5.84
N ARG A 94 10.61 -5.84 7.08
CA ARG A 94 9.57 -6.37 7.98
C ARG A 94 8.67 -5.24 8.43
N VAL A 95 7.44 -5.58 8.77
CA VAL A 95 6.50 -4.66 9.43
C VAL A 95 6.69 -4.79 10.94
N TRP A 96 6.68 -3.65 11.63
CA TRP A 96 6.62 -3.59 13.08
C TRP A 96 5.68 -2.47 13.51
N MET A 97 5.23 -2.55 14.76
CA MET A 97 4.42 -1.50 15.38
C MET A 97 5.22 -0.83 16.50
N VAL A 98 5.01 0.47 16.64
CA VAL A 98 5.51 1.28 17.75
C VAL A 98 4.35 1.93 18.45
N ASP A 99 4.50 2.17 19.75
CA ASP A 99 3.52 2.90 20.54
C ASP A 99 3.67 4.43 20.37
N ARG A 100 2.96 5.20 21.21
CA ARG A 100 2.99 6.67 21.18
C ARG A 100 4.31 7.29 21.65
N THR A 101 5.13 6.53 22.36
CA THR A 101 6.47 6.93 22.80
C THR A 101 7.53 6.62 21.75
N GLY A 102 7.18 5.83 20.73
CA GLY A 102 8.08 5.37 19.68
C GLY A 102 8.71 4.01 19.96
N GLU A 103 8.33 3.38 21.08
CA GLU A 103 8.89 2.09 21.48
C GLU A 103 8.19 0.93 20.75
N PRO A 104 8.94 -0.09 20.28
CA PRO A 104 8.35 -1.27 19.64
C PRO A 104 7.41 -2.02 20.58
N THR A 105 6.21 -2.36 20.11
CA THR A 105 5.21 -3.10 20.91
C THR A 105 5.44 -4.61 20.93
N GLY A 106 6.39 -5.11 20.12
CA GLY A 106 6.58 -6.55 19.89
C GLY A 106 5.46 -7.17 19.05
N GLY A 107 5.52 -8.48 18.79
CA GLY A 107 4.48 -9.21 18.06
C GLY A 107 4.34 -8.87 16.57
N ASP A 108 3.23 -9.32 15.96
CA ASP A 108 2.91 -9.05 14.55
C ASP A 108 2.24 -7.67 14.43
N GLY A 109 2.91 -6.73 13.76
CA GLY A 109 2.40 -5.36 13.60
C GLY A 109 1.14 -5.26 12.73
N ILE A 110 0.91 -6.21 11.81
CA ILE A 110 -0.30 -6.23 10.97
C ILE A 110 -1.50 -6.68 11.80
N GLU A 111 -1.36 -7.76 12.57
CA GLU A 111 -2.45 -8.23 13.43
C GLU A 111 -2.81 -7.21 14.53
N GLN A 112 -1.81 -6.54 15.11
CA GLN A 112 -2.06 -5.43 16.02
C GLN A 112 -2.79 -4.26 15.34
N CYS A 113 -2.37 -3.88 14.13
CA CYS A 113 -3.03 -2.82 13.37
C CYS A 113 -4.51 -3.17 13.10
N LYS A 114 -4.79 -4.41 12.69
CA LYS A 114 -6.16 -4.90 12.47
C LYS A 114 -7.00 -4.81 13.75
N ALA A 115 -6.47 -5.30 14.87
CA ALA A 115 -7.17 -5.25 16.17
C ALA A 115 -7.46 -3.80 16.60
N MET A 116 -6.47 -2.92 16.49
CA MET A 116 -6.63 -1.50 16.84
C MET A 116 -7.67 -0.80 15.96
N LEU A 117 -7.68 -1.05 14.65
CA LEU A 117 -8.69 -0.50 13.75
C LEU A 117 -10.08 -1.05 14.08
N ALA A 118 -10.19 -2.36 14.37
CA ALA A 118 -11.45 -2.99 14.78
C ALA A 118 -12.02 -2.35 16.06
N ASP A 119 -11.14 -2.06 17.04
CA ASP A 119 -11.42 -1.34 18.30
C ASP A 119 -11.66 0.18 18.09
N GLY A 120 -11.78 0.61 16.84
CA GLY A 120 -12.08 1.98 16.46
C GLY A 120 -10.97 2.96 16.79
N LYS A 121 -9.70 2.52 16.95
CA LYS A 121 -8.54 3.40 17.15
C LYS A 121 -8.10 4.06 15.82
N ILE A 122 -7.17 5.00 15.94
CA ILE A 122 -6.50 5.64 14.80
C ILE A 122 -5.07 5.10 14.76
N VAL A 123 -4.63 4.63 13.59
CA VAL A 123 -3.28 4.06 13.39
C VAL A 123 -2.57 4.82 12.28
N ALA A 124 -1.27 5.08 12.45
CA ALA A 124 -0.41 5.60 11.39
C ALA A 124 0.21 4.44 10.61
N ILE A 125 0.01 4.40 9.29
CA ILE A 125 0.50 3.33 8.41
C ILE A 125 1.46 3.92 7.39
N LYS A 126 2.68 3.37 7.33
CA LYS A 126 3.67 3.73 6.31
C LYS A 126 3.29 3.11 4.96
N GLY A 127 2.90 3.94 4.00
CA GLY A 127 2.76 3.56 2.59
C GLY A 127 4.04 3.86 1.80
N LEU A 128 3.94 3.82 0.46
CA LEU A 128 5.06 4.10 -0.44
C LEU A 128 5.52 5.57 -0.38
N GLY A 129 4.57 6.51 -0.47
CA GLY A 129 4.85 7.95 -0.53
C GLY A 129 4.87 8.67 0.82
N GLY A 130 4.73 7.96 1.94
CA GLY A 130 4.66 8.57 3.27
C GLY A 130 3.72 7.84 4.23
N PHE A 131 3.33 8.52 5.29
CA PHE A 131 2.41 7.97 6.30
C PHE A 131 0.97 8.41 6.07
N HIS A 132 0.04 7.48 6.26
CA HIS A 132 -1.40 7.75 6.32
C HIS A 132 -1.91 7.55 7.74
N LEU A 133 -2.89 8.35 8.16
CA LEU A 133 -3.69 8.06 9.35
C LEU A 133 -4.94 7.31 8.89
N ALA A 134 -5.17 6.14 9.46
CA ALA A 134 -6.29 5.27 9.16
C ALA A 134 -7.17 5.06 10.40
N CYS A 135 -8.48 5.01 10.19
CA CYS A 135 -9.47 4.61 11.18
C CYS A 135 -10.66 3.97 10.46
N ARG A 136 -11.58 3.41 11.24
CA ARG A 136 -12.87 2.93 10.71
C ARG A 136 -13.70 4.09 10.16
N ALA A 137 -14.16 3.94 8.91
CA ALA A 137 -14.97 4.94 8.22
C ALA A 137 -16.46 4.88 8.56
N ASP A 138 -16.90 3.75 9.11
CA ASP A 138 -18.27 3.47 9.55
C ASP A 138 -18.52 3.85 11.01
N SER A 139 -17.53 4.41 11.71
CA SER A 139 -17.62 4.83 13.10
C SER A 139 -17.58 6.35 13.23
N ASP A 140 -18.70 6.95 13.65
CA ASP A 140 -18.79 8.39 13.92
C ASP A 140 -17.69 8.85 14.90
N ASP A 141 -17.51 8.12 16.00
CA ASP A 141 -16.52 8.45 17.04
C ASP A 141 -15.08 8.40 16.52
N ALA A 142 -14.73 7.37 15.73
CA ALA A 142 -13.38 7.22 15.20
C ALA A 142 -13.03 8.35 14.22
N VAL A 143 -13.98 8.69 13.33
CA VAL A 143 -13.81 9.76 12.34
C VAL A 143 -13.78 11.14 13.00
N ALA A 144 -14.68 11.42 13.95
CA ALA A 144 -14.70 12.67 14.70
C ALA A 144 -13.37 12.89 15.44
N ARG A 145 -12.90 11.88 16.17
CA ARG A 145 -11.61 11.96 16.88
C ARG A 145 -10.44 12.20 15.92
N LEU A 146 -10.46 11.62 14.71
CA LEU A 146 -9.43 11.86 13.70
C LEU A 146 -9.46 13.31 13.19
N ARG A 147 -10.65 13.90 13.00
CA ARG A 147 -10.79 15.32 12.62
C ARG A 147 -10.21 16.23 13.67
N ASP A 148 -10.56 16.00 14.93
CA ASP A 148 -10.10 16.81 16.05
C ASP A 148 -8.57 16.73 16.18
N SER A 149 -8.03 15.50 16.16
CA SER A 149 -6.58 15.26 16.26
C SER A 149 -5.78 15.88 15.11
N LYS A 150 -6.39 16.02 13.92
CA LYS A 150 -5.75 16.61 12.73
C LYS A 150 -6.10 18.09 12.53
N SER A 151 -6.95 18.65 13.40
CA SER A 151 -7.54 19.99 13.23
C SER A 151 -8.12 20.21 11.81
N ARG A 152 -8.77 19.18 11.25
CA ARG A 152 -9.30 19.16 9.87
C ARG A 152 -10.82 19.02 9.90
N GLN A 153 -11.50 20.15 10.08
CA GLN A 153 -12.94 20.18 10.39
C GLN A 153 -13.82 19.70 9.22
N ALA A 154 -13.65 20.25 8.01
CA ALA A 154 -14.58 19.98 6.90
C ALA A 154 -13.99 19.17 5.75
N LYS A 155 -12.68 19.30 5.47
CA LYS A 155 -12.09 18.70 4.27
C LYS A 155 -12.29 17.18 4.26
N PRO A 156 -12.84 16.58 3.18
CA PRO A 156 -13.16 15.16 3.10
C PRO A 156 -11.97 14.25 3.38
N PHE A 157 -12.24 13.07 3.94
CA PHE A 157 -11.28 11.98 4.00
C PHE A 157 -11.47 11.04 2.82
N ALA A 158 -10.37 10.53 2.29
CA ALA A 158 -10.40 9.45 1.32
C ALA A 158 -10.76 8.13 2.04
N LEU A 159 -11.45 7.25 1.33
CA LEU A 159 -11.81 5.91 1.79
C LEU A 159 -11.06 4.86 0.99
N MET A 160 -10.71 3.76 1.65
CA MET A 160 -10.17 2.57 1.00
C MET A 160 -11.19 1.45 1.15
N ALA A 161 -11.64 0.89 0.04
CA ALA A 161 -12.55 -0.26 0.00
C ALA A 161 -11.77 -1.54 -0.29
N ALA A 162 -12.20 -2.67 0.28
CA ALA A 162 -11.52 -3.95 0.13
C ALA A 162 -11.59 -4.53 -1.29
N SER A 163 -12.62 -4.15 -2.06
CA SER A 163 -12.85 -4.62 -3.43
C SER A 163 -13.69 -3.59 -4.19
N LEU A 164 -13.82 -3.78 -5.52
CA LEU A 164 -14.73 -2.98 -6.34
C LEU A 164 -16.18 -3.13 -5.86
N ALA A 165 -16.63 -4.35 -5.56
CA ALA A 165 -17.96 -4.60 -5.01
C ALA A 165 -18.20 -3.89 -3.66
N ALA A 166 -17.18 -3.82 -2.80
CA ALA A 166 -17.27 -3.06 -1.55
C ALA A 166 -17.35 -1.54 -1.79
N ALA A 167 -16.67 -1.03 -2.83
CA ALA A 167 -16.79 0.38 -3.23
C ALA A 167 -18.18 0.69 -3.79
N GLU A 168 -18.74 -0.20 -4.61
CA GLU A 168 -20.09 -0.06 -5.20
C GLU A 168 -21.21 -0.05 -4.14
N ALA A 169 -20.97 -0.62 -2.96
CA ALA A 169 -21.90 -0.50 -1.83
C ALA A 169 -21.89 0.90 -1.17
N ILE A 170 -20.88 1.73 -1.45
CA ILE A 170 -20.68 3.05 -0.83
C ILE A 170 -20.94 4.17 -1.84
N VAL A 171 -20.50 3.99 -3.08
CA VAL A 171 -20.54 5.02 -4.14
C VAL A 171 -21.13 4.46 -5.44
N GLU A 172 -21.58 5.35 -6.31
CA GLU A 172 -21.93 5.04 -7.68
C GLU A 172 -20.63 4.94 -8.50
N VAL A 173 -20.41 3.79 -9.14
CA VAL A 173 -19.20 3.51 -9.91
C VAL A 173 -19.58 3.31 -11.37
N ASP A 174 -19.07 4.18 -12.24
CA ASP A 174 -19.14 3.99 -13.69
C ASP A 174 -17.97 3.13 -14.20
N GLU A 175 -18.01 2.79 -15.48
CA GLU A 175 -17.01 1.91 -16.10
C GLU A 175 -15.59 2.49 -16.03
N LEU A 176 -15.43 3.79 -16.32
CA LEU A 176 -14.13 4.46 -16.30
C LEU A 176 -13.54 4.49 -14.89
N SER A 177 -14.39 4.73 -13.90
CA SER A 177 -14.01 4.75 -12.49
C SER A 177 -13.67 3.36 -11.98
N ALA A 178 -14.40 2.32 -12.40
CA ALA A 178 -14.05 0.94 -12.10
C ALA A 178 -12.66 0.57 -12.66
N GLN A 179 -12.36 0.97 -13.90
CA GLN A 179 -11.05 0.78 -14.52
C GLN A 179 -9.94 1.53 -13.75
N ALA A 180 -10.18 2.78 -13.35
CA ALA A 180 -9.23 3.54 -12.55
C ALA A 180 -8.97 2.89 -11.17
N LEU A 181 -10.02 2.51 -10.45
CA LEU A 181 -9.96 1.88 -9.13
C LEU A 181 -9.30 0.49 -9.16
N THR A 182 -9.34 -0.21 -10.30
CA THR A 182 -8.75 -1.56 -10.44
C THR A 182 -7.39 -1.56 -11.11
N GLY A 183 -7.07 -0.52 -11.88
CA GLY A 183 -5.81 -0.38 -12.61
C GLY A 183 -4.57 -0.20 -11.74
N PRO A 184 -3.37 -0.20 -12.36
CA PRO A 184 -2.08 -0.22 -11.65
C PRO A 184 -1.80 1.07 -10.87
N ALA A 185 -2.41 2.20 -11.25
CA ALA A 185 -2.20 3.48 -10.57
C ALA A 185 -2.94 3.59 -9.24
N LYS A 186 -4.06 2.86 -9.05
CA LYS A 186 -4.93 2.89 -7.86
C LYS A 186 -5.15 4.31 -7.28
N PRO A 187 -5.61 5.30 -8.07
CA PRO A 187 -5.79 6.65 -7.59
C PRO A 187 -6.98 6.76 -6.63
N ILE A 188 -7.05 7.89 -5.90
CA ILE A 188 -8.29 8.31 -5.23
C ILE A 188 -9.22 8.90 -6.30
N VAL A 189 -10.42 8.33 -6.43
CA VAL A 189 -11.45 8.78 -7.39
C VAL A 189 -12.59 9.43 -6.61
N LEU A 190 -13.10 10.57 -7.12
CA LEU A 190 -14.26 11.25 -6.56
C LEU A 190 -15.53 10.70 -7.22
N LEU A 191 -16.43 10.13 -6.42
CA LEU A 191 -17.64 9.49 -6.90
C LEU A 191 -18.86 9.89 -6.06
N PRO A 192 -20.06 9.94 -6.65
CA PRO A 192 -21.28 10.18 -5.90
C PRO A 192 -21.48 9.10 -4.83
N LYS A 193 -21.79 9.51 -3.60
CA LYS A 193 -22.16 8.57 -2.53
C LYS A 193 -23.56 8.01 -2.80
N ARG A 194 -23.78 6.73 -2.48
CA ARG A 194 -25.13 6.14 -2.40
C ARG A 194 -25.84 6.54 -1.10
N PRO A 195 -27.15 6.81 -1.09
CA PRO A 195 -27.87 7.27 0.10
C PRO A 195 -27.60 6.46 1.38
N ASP A 196 -27.72 5.13 1.29
CA ASP A 196 -27.60 4.20 2.42
C ASP A 196 -26.17 3.70 2.66
N ALA A 197 -25.16 4.37 2.12
CA ALA A 197 -23.77 3.95 2.29
C ALA A 197 -23.42 3.84 3.79
N PRO A 198 -22.87 2.69 4.25
CA PRO A 198 -22.56 2.42 5.67
C PRO A 198 -21.27 3.14 6.09
N VAL A 199 -21.26 4.46 5.93
CA VAL A 199 -20.13 5.34 6.18
C VAL A 199 -20.61 6.52 7.02
N SER A 200 -19.82 6.88 8.02
CA SER A 200 -20.08 8.02 8.88
C SER A 200 -20.27 9.30 8.05
N ARG A 201 -21.31 10.08 8.38
CA ARG A 201 -21.53 11.43 7.84
C ARG A 201 -20.33 12.36 8.05
N HIS A 202 -19.48 12.06 9.04
CA HIS A 202 -18.29 12.84 9.33
C HIS A 202 -17.15 12.59 8.33
N VAL A 203 -17.25 11.65 7.39
CA VAL A 203 -16.17 11.43 6.39
C VAL A 203 -16.05 12.59 5.40
N ALA A 204 -17.16 13.20 4.97
CA ALA A 204 -17.13 14.31 4.01
C ALA A 204 -18.22 15.37 4.27
N PRO A 205 -18.29 15.96 5.48
CA PRO A 205 -19.43 16.78 5.91
C PRO A 205 -19.74 17.91 4.92
N GLY A 206 -21.02 18.11 4.61
CA GLY A 206 -21.48 19.14 3.67
C GLY A 206 -21.37 18.78 2.19
N LEU A 207 -20.92 17.56 1.86
CA LEU A 207 -20.85 17.02 0.49
C LEU A 207 -21.71 15.75 0.33
N TRP A 208 -22.78 15.64 1.12
CA TRP A 208 -23.70 14.49 1.19
C TRP A 208 -25.07 14.96 0.73
#